data_AF-A0A8S9RG57-F1
#
_entry.id   AF-A0A8S9RG57-F1
#
_cell.length_a   1.000
_cell.length_b   1.000
_cell.length_c   1.000
_cell.angle_alpha   90.00
_cell.angle_beta   90.00
_cell.angle_gamma   90.00
#
_symmetry.space_group_name_H-M   'P 1'
#
loop_
_entity.id
_entity.type
_entity.pdbx_description
1 polymer ?
#
loop_
_entity_poly.entity_id
_entity_poly.type
_entity_poly.pdbx_seq_one_letter_code
_entity_poly.pdbx_strand_id
1 'polypeptide(L)'
;MWRRGADADGYVANFVETEQIVQMNGYTSSFVQVRGSMPFMWEQIVDLTYKPKFEIVQPEEATRIAERHFLDLRKKYGSVLAVDLVNKHGGEGRLSEKFASVMQHITGDEIRYLHFDFHQICGHIHFERLSILYEQIEGFLEQNGYFLLNEKGDKMKEQLGVVRTNCIDCLDRTNVTQSMIGRKMLELQLRRIGVFGAEETISSHPNFDERYKILWANHGDDVSIQYSGTPALKGDFVSVPSV
;
A
#
# COMPACT_ATOMS: atom_id res chain seq x y z
N MET A 1 21.08 1.85 15.51
CA MET A 1 19.80 2.30 16.10
C MET A 1 18.71 1.92 15.11
N TRP A 2 17.69 1.18 15.55
CA TRP A 2 16.60 0.70 14.70
C TRP A 2 15.72 1.90 14.31
N ARG A 3 15.94 2.47 13.13
CA ARG A 3 15.19 3.65 12.68
C ARG A 3 13.93 3.19 11.97
N ARG A 4 12.77 3.63 12.46
CA ARG A 4 11.47 3.31 11.86
C ARG A 4 11.05 4.31 10.79
N GLY A 5 11.58 5.54 10.77
CA GLY A 5 11.30 6.58 9.75
C GLY A 5 12.19 6.54 8.52
N ALA A 6 12.66 7.70 8.07
CA ALA A 6 13.65 7.85 7.00
C ALA A 6 15.02 8.28 7.53
N ASP A 7 16.07 8.10 6.74
CA ASP A 7 17.35 8.78 6.93
C ASP A 7 17.38 10.18 6.27
N ALA A 8 18.50 10.89 6.39
CA ALA A 8 18.67 12.24 5.88
C ALA A 8 18.70 12.33 4.33
N ASP A 9 18.86 11.19 3.65
CA ASP A 9 18.90 11.05 2.20
C ASP A 9 17.53 10.65 1.62
N GLY A 10 16.51 10.45 2.46
CA GLY A 10 15.15 10.12 2.03
C GLY A 10 14.89 8.61 1.86
N TYR A 11 15.81 7.75 2.30
CA TYR A 11 15.57 6.31 2.32
C TYR A 11 14.72 5.94 3.53
N VAL A 12 13.53 5.41 3.27
CA VAL A 12 12.60 4.99 4.32
C VAL A 12 12.91 3.57 4.78
N ALA A 13 12.76 3.34 6.07
CA ALA A 13 12.72 1.99 6.61
C ALA A 13 11.52 1.22 6.06
N ASN A 14 11.67 -0.11 5.98
CA ASN A 14 10.63 -1.06 5.58
C ASN A 14 10.05 -0.77 4.20
N PHE A 15 10.88 -0.25 3.30
CA PHE A 15 10.48 -0.07 1.91
C PHE A 15 10.34 -1.44 1.24
N VAL A 16 9.12 -1.76 0.79
CA VAL A 16 8.82 -3.02 0.09
C VAL A 16 8.04 -2.72 -1.17
N GLU A 17 8.51 -3.27 -2.28
CA GLU A 17 7.80 -3.32 -3.55
C GLU A 17 7.07 -4.66 -3.63
N THR A 18 5.76 -4.61 -3.88
CA THR A 18 4.91 -5.79 -4.07
C THR A 18 4.42 -5.79 -5.50
N GLU A 19 4.77 -6.85 -6.25
CA GLU A 19 4.40 -7.02 -7.65
C GLU A 19 3.44 -8.20 -7.80
N GLN A 20 2.29 -7.95 -8.44
CA GLN A 20 1.33 -8.98 -8.82
C GLN A 20 1.44 -9.24 -10.32
N ILE A 21 1.81 -10.49 -10.67
CA ILE A 21 1.98 -10.92 -12.05
C ILE A 21 0.88 -11.91 -12.44
N VAL A 22 0.32 -11.74 -13.63
CA VAL A 22 -0.66 -12.65 -14.23
C VAL A 22 -0.15 -13.07 -15.59
N GLN A 23 -0.16 -14.36 -15.86
CA GLN A 23 0.13 -14.90 -17.18
C GLN A 23 -1.00 -15.82 -17.60
N MET A 24 -1.73 -15.44 -18.66
CA MET A 24 -2.89 -16.18 -19.12
C MET A 24 -3.19 -15.88 -20.58
N ASN A 25 -3.58 -16.91 -21.35
CA ASN A 25 -3.88 -16.81 -22.79
C ASN A 25 -2.75 -16.15 -23.61
N GLY A 26 -1.48 -16.38 -23.22
CA GLY A 26 -0.32 -15.74 -23.85
C GLY A 26 -0.08 -14.28 -23.47
N TYR A 27 -1.01 -13.63 -22.77
CA TYR A 27 -0.79 -12.30 -22.19
C TYR A 27 0.01 -12.39 -20.89
N THR A 28 0.81 -11.37 -20.61
CA THR A 28 1.49 -11.20 -19.32
C THR A 28 1.22 -9.79 -18.81
N SER A 29 0.66 -9.67 -17.61
CA SER A 29 0.48 -8.38 -16.94
C SER A 29 1.19 -8.34 -15.60
N SER A 30 1.65 -7.14 -15.24
CA SER A 30 2.23 -6.85 -13.92
C SER A 30 1.61 -5.58 -13.34
N PHE A 31 1.33 -5.61 -12.04
CA PHE A 31 0.91 -4.45 -11.27
C PHE A 31 1.76 -4.32 -10.00
N VAL A 32 2.39 -3.17 -9.83
CA VAL A 32 3.30 -2.86 -8.73
C VAL A 32 2.65 -1.90 -7.74
N GLN A 33 2.82 -2.16 -6.45
CA GLN A 33 2.51 -1.24 -5.36
C GLN A 33 3.71 -1.16 -4.43
N VAL A 34 3.84 -0.05 -3.70
CA VAL A 34 4.92 0.11 -2.71
C VAL A 34 4.36 0.41 -1.34
N ARG A 35 5.11 0.00 -0.32
CA ARG A 35 4.91 0.43 1.06
C ARG A 35 6.20 0.84 1.70
N GLY A 36 6.11 1.64 2.76
CA GLY A 36 7.26 2.04 3.55
C GLY A 36 6.86 2.93 4.70
N SER A 37 7.82 3.29 5.54
CA SER A 37 7.56 4.21 6.63
C SER A 37 7.26 5.64 6.15
N MET A 38 6.76 6.49 7.06
CA MET A 38 6.65 7.92 6.81
C MET A 38 8.04 8.53 6.52
N PRO A 39 8.18 9.35 5.46
CA PRO A 39 9.46 9.78 4.93
C PRO A 39 10.03 10.99 5.66
N PHE A 40 10.18 10.88 6.96
CA PHE A 40 10.88 11.83 7.81
C PHE A 40 11.50 11.09 9.00
N MET A 41 12.43 11.74 9.70
CA MET A 41 13.10 11.12 10.85
C MET A 41 12.14 11.08 12.04
N TRP A 42 11.80 9.87 12.46
CA TRP A 42 11.06 9.61 13.68
C TRP A 42 11.50 8.29 14.30
N GLU A 43 11.38 8.23 15.62
CA GLU A 43 11.82 7.11 16.42
C GLU A 43 10.70 6.70 17.38
N GLN A 44 10.66 5.42 17.70
CA GLN A 44 9.84 4.89 18.75
C GLN A 44 10.77 4.57 19.93
N ILE A 45 10.64 5.32 21.01
CA ILE A 45 11.50 5.16 22.18
C ILE A 45 11.09 3.88 22.90
N VAL A 46 11.92 2.85 22.81
CA VAL A 46 11.70 1.59 23.54
C VAL A 46 11.95 1.84 25.03
N ASP A 47 10.87 1.88 25.80
CA ASP A 47 10.88 1.94 27.26
C ASP A 47 10.05 0.79 27.85
N LEU A 48 9.96 0.70 29.18
CA LEU A 48 9.14 -0.31 29.86
C LEU A 48 7.63 0.00 29.82
N THR A 49 7.20 1.02 29.07
CA THR A 49 5.78 1.39 29.00
C THR A 49 5.03 0.52 28.01
N TYR A 50 3.73 0.32 28.28
CA TYR A 50 2.86 -0.52 27.46
C TYR A 50 2.71 -0.01 26.02
N LYS A 51 2.82 1.31 25.79
CA LYS A 51 2.81 1.93 24.46
C LYS A 51 3.98 2.90 24.35
N PRO A 52 5.09 2.47 23.71
CA PRO A 52 6.26 3.32 23.59
C PRO A 52 5.95 4.58 22.77
N LYS A 53 6.53 5.72 23.18
CA LYS A 53 6.23 7.02 22.58
C LYS A 53 6.91 7.19 21.23
N PHE A 54 6.25 7.91 20.33
CA PHE A 54 6.84 8.37 19.08
C PHE A 54 7.45 9.76 19.26
N GLU A 55 8.68 9.94 18.80
CA GLU A 55 9.35 11.23 18.73
C GLU A 55 9.78 11.55 17.30
N ILE A 56 9.50 12.78 16.87
CA ILE A 56 9.93 13.31 15.58
C ILE A 56 11.31 13.93 15.79
N VAL A 57 12.30 13.45 15.05
CA VAL A 57 13.69 13.89 15.14
C VAL A 57 13.95 14.91 14.03
N GLN A 58 14.52 16.07 14.37
CA GLN A 58 14.77 17.19 13.44
C GLN A 58 13.53 17.52 12.59
N PRO A 59 12.41 17.95 13.19
CA PRO A 59 11.16 18.25 12.48
C PRO A 59 11.33 19.30 11.37
N GLU A 60 12.36 20.14 11.43
CA GLU A 60 12.75 21.11 10.41
C GLU A 60 13.24 20.46 9.10
N GLU A 61 13.87 19.28 9.17
CA GLU A 61 14.39 18.56 8.00
C GLU A 61 13.33 17.70 7.31
N ALA A 62 12.17 17.52 7.95
CA ALA A 62 11.13 16.58 7.50
C ALA A 62 10.64 16.86 6.07
N THR A 63 10.49 18.13 5.69
CA THR A 63 10.05 18.51 4.34
C THR A 63 11.09 18.14 3.29
N ARG A 64 12.37 18.50 3.53
CA ARG A 64 13.48 18.18 2.62
C ARG A 64 13.63 16.67 2.41
N ILE A 65 13.54 15.88 3.48
CA ILE A 65 13.68 14.43 3.43
C ILE A 65 12.52 13.80 2.64
N ALA A 66 11.29 14.24 2.90
CA ALA A 66 10.13 13.74 2.19
C ALA A 66 10.14 14.15 0.70
N GLU A 67 10.49 15.40 0.38
CA GLU A 67 10.67 15.86 -1.00
C GLU A 67 11.67 14.97 -1.74
N ARG A 68 12.79 14.65 -1.09
CA ARG A 68 13.80 13.76 -1.67
C ARG A 68 13.25 12.36 -1.91
N HIS A 69 12.55 11.79 -0.94
CA HIS A 69 11.92 10.47 -1.05
C HIS A 69 10.92 10.42 -2.21
N PHE A 70 10.00 11.39 -2.30
CA PHE A 70 8.98 11.42 -3.34
C PHE A 70 9.56 11.77 -4.72
N LEU A 71 10.65 12.53 -4.80
CA LEU A 71 11.37 12.74 -6.04
C LEU A 71 11.92 11.42 -6.59
N ASP A 72 12.48 10.57 -5.74
CA ASP A 72 13.04 9.29 -6.15
C ASP A 72 11.93 8.29 -6.51
N LEU A 73 10.80 8.27 -5.78
CA LEU A 73 9.62 7.50 -6.18
C LEU A 73 9.08 7.94 -7.53
N ARG A 74 8.96 9.25 -7.76
CA ARG A 74 8.44 9.78 -9.02
C ARG A 74 9.33 9.40 -10.21
N LYS A 75 10.65 9.50 -10.03
CA LYS A 75 11.61 9.09 -11.08
C LYS A 75 11.51 7.61 -11.42
N LYS A 76 11.23 6.76 -10.43
CA LYS A 76 11.17 5.30 -10.62
C LYS A 76 9.82 4.82 -11.14
N TYR A 77 8.71 5.38 -10.66
CA TYR A 77 7.37 4.84 -10.90
C TYR A 77 6.40 5.79 -11.61
N GLY A 78 6.78 7.05 -11.87
CA GLY A 78 5.87 8.07 -12.40
C GLY A 78 4.99 8.69 -11.31
N SER A 79 3.68 8.81 -11.56
CA SER A 79 2.77 9.44 -10.59
C SER A 79 2.72 8.67 -9.27
N VAL A 80 2.62 9.35 -8.14
CA VAL A 80 2.60 8.72 -6.81
C VAL A 80 1.36 9.12 -6.05
N LEU A 81 0.58 8.12 -5.61
CA LEU A 81 -0.49 8.31 -4.64
C LEU A 81 -0.03 7.80 -3.27
N ALA A 82 0.23 8.72 -2.33
CA ALA A 82 0.54 8.40 -0.96
C ALA A 82 -0.74 8.20 -0.13
N VAL A 83 -0.97 6.99 0.34
CA VAL A 83 -2.10 6.62 1.20
C VAL A 83 -1.62 6.44 2.64
N ASP A 84 -2.05 7.35 3.52
CA ASP A 84 -1.79 7.29 4.96
C ASP A 84 -2.93 6.61 5.70
N LEU A 85 -2.64 5.44 6.27
CA LEU A 85 -3.59 4.57 7.00
C LEU A 85 -3.55 4.78 8.53
N VAL A 86 -2.85 5.80 9.00
CA VAL A 86 -2.56 6.05 10.41
C VAL A 86 -3.73 6.73 11.12
N ASN A 87 -3.90 6.40 12.40
CA ASN A 87 -4.98 6.95 13.22
C ASN A 87 -4.73 8.42 13.53
N LYS A 88 -5.78 9.24 13.51
CA LYS A 88 -5.66 10.66 13.90
C LYS A 88 -5.47 10.89 15.39
N HIS A 89 -5.63 9.86 16.22
CA HIS A 89 -5.60 9.98 17.68
C HIS A 89 -4.33 9.40 18.31
N GLY A 90 -3.91 10.00 19.42
CA GLY A 90 -2.76 9.54 20.20
C GLY A 90 -1.41 9.82 19.53
N GLY A 91 -0.41 8.99 19.83
CA GLY A 91 0.95 9.16 19.29
C GLY A 91 1.02 9.01 17.76
N GLU A 92 0.21 8.12 17.19
CA GLU A 92 0.05 7.95 15.73
C GLU A 92 -0.45 9.26 15.07
N GLY A 93 -1.37 9.97 15.74
CA GLY A 93 -1.93 11.23 15.24
C GLY A 93 -0.88 12.31 15.02
N ARG A 94 0.08 12.46 15.93
CA ARG A 94 1.17 13.45 15.78
C ARG A 94 2.05 13.17 14.55
N LEU A 95 2.29 11.89 14.26
CA LEU A 95 3.05 11.48 13.08
C LEU A 95 2.25 11.74 11.80
N SER A 96 0.95 11.41 11.80
CA SER A 96 0.06 11.67 10.66
C SER A 96 -0.11 13.17 10.38
N GLU A 97 -0.28 14.00 11.41
CA GLU A 97 -0.32 15.47 11.29
C GLU A 97 0.96 16.02 10.67
N LYS A 98 2.13 15.55 11.15
CA LYS A 98 3.41 15.95 10.58
C LYS A 98 3.53 15.50 9.13
N PHE A 99 3.12 14.28 8.81
CA PHE A 99 3.17 13.77 7.45
C PHE A 99 2.28 14.59 6.52
N ALA A 100 1.04 14.87 6.93
CA ALA A 100 0.10 15.70 6.19
C ALA A 100 0.65 17.11 5.94
N SER A 101 1.23 17.74 6.97
CA SER A 101 1.87 19.07 6.85
C SER A 101 3.02 19.06 5.84
N VAL A 102 3.87 18.02 5.86
CA VAL A 102 4.96 17.89 4.89
C VAL A 102 4.42 17.66 3.48
N MET A 103 3.41 16.81 3.32
CA MET A 103 2.81 16.50 2.01
C MET A 103 2.12 17.71 1.37
N GLN A 104 1.64 18.69 2.14
CA GLN A 104 1.10 19.94 1.58
C GLN A 104 2.12 20.70 0.72
N HIS A 105 3.42 20.55 0.99
CA HIS A 105 4.49 21.19 0.20
C HIS A 105 4.89 20.38 -1.05
N ILE A 106 4.57 19.08 -1.07
CA ILE A 106 5.02 18.13 -2.10
C ILE A 106 3.91 17.82 -3.11
N THR A 107 2.65 17.94 -2.67
CA THR A 107 1.48 17.59 -3.49
C THR A 107 1.39 18.48 -4.73
N GLY A 108 1.09 17.87 -5.87
CA GLY A 108 0.96 18.53 -7.16
C GLY A 108 0.31 17.57 -8.18
N ASP A 109 0.49 17.83 -9.47
CA ASP A 109 -0.16 17.05 -10.53
C ASP A 109 0.23 15.57 -10.52
N GLU A 110 1.50 15.27 -10.20
CA GLU A 110 2.05 13.91 -10.21
C GLU A 110 2.08 13.24 -8.84
N ILE A 111 1.90 13.99 -7.74
CA ILE A 111 1.97 13.47 -6.37
C ILE A 111 0.71 13.85 -5.63
N ARG A 112 -0.07 12.85 -5.22
CA ARG A 112 -1.30 13.04 -4.43
C ARG A 112 -1.15 12.43 -3.04
N TYR A 113 -1.66 13.11 -2.04
CA TYR A 113 -1.76 12.62 -0.67
C TYR A 113 -3.22 12.31 -0.31
N LEU A 114 -3.45 11.17 0.33
CA LEU A 114 -4.75 10.76 0.85
C LEU A 114 -4.58 10.19 2.25
N HIS A 115 -5.21 10.83 3.23
CA HIS A 115 -5.36 10.28 4.56
C HIS A 115 -6.65 9.46 4.66
N PHE A 116 -6.55 8.24 5.21
CA PHE A 116 -7.66 7.34 5.44
C PHE A 116 -7.52 6.70 6.83
N ASP A 117 -8.34 7.13 7.79
CA ASP A 117 -8.29 6.58 9.16
C ASP A 117 -8.82 5.14 9.18
N PHE A 118 -7.90 4.18 9.01
CA PHE A 118 -8.25 2.76 8.89
C PHE A 118 -8.97 2.24 10.13
N HIS A 119 -8.54 2.63 11.34
CA HIS A 119 -9.15 2.12 12.57
C HIS A 119 -10.54 2.70 12.78
N GLN A 120 -10.74 3.99 12.51
CA GLN A 120 -12.06 4.60 12.64
C GLN A 120 -13.04 4.02 11.60
N ILE A 121 -12.59 3.83 10.36
CA ILE A 121 -13.45 3.44 9.26
C ILE A 121 -13.70 1.94 9.27
N CYS A 122 -12.66 1.11 9.24
CA CYS A 122 -12.77 -0.34 9.14
C CYS A 122 -12.84 -1.07 10.49
N GLY A 123 -12.39 -0.42 11.59
CA GLY A 123 -12.36 -1.05 12.91
C GLY A 123 -11.61 -2.39 12.89
N HIS A 124 -12.17 -3.38 13.57
CA HIS A 124 -11.61 -4.73 13.64
C HIS A 124 -12.23 -5.72 12.64
N ILE A 125 -13.39 -5.39 12.03
CA ILE A 125 -14.26 -6.36 11.33
C ILE A 125 -14.81 -5.81 10.00
N HIS A 126 -14.82 -4.49 9.78
CA HIS A 126 -15.55 -3.84 8.68
C HIS A 126 -14.69 -3.54 7.45
N PHE A 127 -14.09 -4.57 6.86
CA PHE A 127 -13.22 -4.42 5.69
C PHE A 127 -13.99 -4.08 4.41
N GLU A 128 -15.30 -4.32 4.36
CA GLU A 128 -16.18 -3.85 3.28
C GLU A 128 -16.06 -2.34 3.06
N ARG A 129 -15.74 -1.57 4.11
CA ARG A 129 -15.57 -0.12 4.05
C ARG A 129 -14.28 0.31 3.34
N LEU A 130 -13.41 -0.62 2.96
CA LEU A 130 -12.31 -0.32 2.03
C LEU A 130 -12.81 0.05 0.63
N SER A 131 -14.07 -0.23 0.30
CA SER A 131 -14.70 0.33 -0.90
C SER A 131 -14.65 1.87 -0.90
N ILE A 132 -14.78 2.51 0.28
CA ILE A 132 -14.70 3.97 0.42
C ILE A 132 -13.30 4.49 0.07
N LEU A 133 -12.26 3.73 0.43
CA LEU A 133 -10.89 4.05 0.00
C LEU A 133 -10.76 3.87 -1.50
N TYR A 134 -11.26 2.75 -2.04
CA TYR A 134 -11.22 2.46 -3.47
C TYR A 134 -11.87 3.55 -4.31
N GLU A 135 -13.10 3.99 -3.97
CA GLU A 135 -13.82 5.07 -4.66
C GLU A 135 -13.01 6.37 -4.74
N GLN A 136 -12.16 6.66 -3.73
CA GLN A 136 -11.33 7.86 -3.71
C GLN A 136 -10.06 7.74 -4.57
N ILE A 137 -9.63 6.53 -4.90
CA ILE A 137 -8.37 6.24 -5.61
C ILE A 137 -8.58 5.60 -6.99
N GLU A 138 -9.79 5.15 -7.33
CA GLU A 138 -10.12 4.46 -8.58
C GLU A 138 -9.65 5.25 -9.80
N GLY A 139 -9.96 6.55 -9.88
CA GLY A 139 -9.51 7.39 -10.99
C GLY A 139 -7.98 7.43 -11.14
N PHE A 140 -7.22 7.36 -10.04
CA PHE A 140 -5.76 7.26 -10.11
C PHE A 140 -5.32 5.90 -10.65
N LEU A 141 -5.96 4.80 -10.23
CA LEU A 141 -5.65 3.45 -10.69
C LEU A 141 -5.97 3.27 -12.19
N GLU A 142 -7.09 3.81 -12.66
CA GLU A 142 -7.47 3.75 -14.08
C GLU A 142 -6.52 4.54 -14.97
N GLN A 143 -6.14 5.75 -14.53
CA GLN A 143 -5.23 6.63 -15.27
C GLN A 143 -3.81 6.06 -15.36
N ASN A 144 -3.30 5.50 -14.26
CA ASN A 144 -1.91 5.03 -14.17
C ASN A 144 -1.74 3.56 -14.55
N GLY A 145 -2.82 2.78 -14.50
CA GLY A 145 -2.91 1.45 -15.09
C GLY A 145 -1.92 0.42 -14.54
N TYR A 146 -1.55 -0.51 -15.41
CA TYR A 146 -0.71 -1.66 -15.15
C TYR A 146 0.09 -1.99 -16.42
N PHE A 147 1.16 -2.77 -16.26
CA PHE A 147 1.96 -3.27 -17.38
C PHE A 147 1.26 -4.43 -18.07
N LEU A 148 1.24 -4.46 -19.41
CA LEU A 148 0.63 -5.54 -20.20
C LEU A 148 1.44 -5.83 -21.47
N LEU A 149 1.77 -7.10 -21.67
CA LEU A 149 2.28 -7.68 -22.91
C LEU A 149 1.20 -8.51 -23.59
N ASN A 150 1.16 -8.46 -24.93
CA ASN A 150 0.35 -9.35 -25.74
C ASN A 150 1.02 -10.73 -25.93
N GLU A 151 0.33 -11.63 -26.63
CA GLU A 151 0.81 -12.97 -27.00
C GLU A 151 2.14 -13.00 -27.77
N LYS A 152 2.48 -11.91 -28.45
CA LYS A 152 3.72 -11.75 -29.23
C LYS A 152 4.86 -11.14 -28.41
N GLY A 153 4.60 -10.75 -27.17
CA GLY A 153 5.54 -10.04 -26.31
C GLY A 153 5.59 -8.52 -26.56
N ASP A 154 4.68 -7.95 -27.36
CA ASP A 154 4.63 -6.51 -27.59
C ASP A 154 4.01 -5.80 -26.38
N LYS A 155 4.64 -4.69 -25.94
CA LYS A 155 4.12 -3.85 -24.87
C LYS A 155 2.85 -3.12 -25.29
N MET A 156 1.73 -3.51 -24.69
CA MET A 156 0.42 -2.89 -24.90
C MET A 156 0.12 -1.75 -23.92
N LYS A 157 0.53 -1.91 -22.66
CA LYS A 157 0.36 -0.91 -21.60
C LYS A 157 1.58 -0.87 -20.70
N GLU A 158 1.79 0.28 -20.09
CA GLU A 158 2.82 0.52 -19.08
C GLU A 158 2.14 1.09 -17.84
N GLN A 159 2.66 0.74 -16.66
CA GLN A 159 2.21 1.35 -15.42
C GLN A 159 2.91 2.70 -15.26
N LEU A 160 2.13 3.78 -15.16
CA LEU A 160 2.62 5.17 -15.15
C LEU A 160 2.57 5.81 -13.76
N GLY A 161 2.21 5.04 -12.73
CA GLY A 161 2.13 5.51 -11.37
C GLY A 161 2.00 4.38 -10.35
N VAL A 162 2.22 4.70 -9.09
CA VAL A 162 2.23 3.74 -7.98
C VAL A 162 1.44 4.25 -6.78
N VAL A 163 0.75 3.32 -6.11
CA VAL A 163 0.19 3.58 -4.79
C VAL A 163 1.24 3.25 -3.73
N ARG A 164 1.58 4.24 -2.92
CA ARG A 164 2.48 4.14 -1.77
C ARG A 164 1.63 4.12 -0.50
N THR A 165 1.60 2.99 0.20
CA THR A 165 0.92 2.88 1.50
C THR A 165 1.94 3.01 2.65
N ASN A 166 1.61 3.74 3.71
CA ASN A 166 2.44 3.74 4.92
C ASN A 166 1.75 3.04 6.09
N CYS A 167 2.57 2.41 6.93
CA CYS A 167 2.16 1.96 8.25
C CYS A 167 3.27 2.24 9.26
N ILE A 168 2.87 2.52 10.50
CA ILE A 168 3.78 2.66 11.62
C ILE A 168 4.08 1.26 12.20
N ASP A 169 3.07 0.38 12.35
CA ASP A 169 3.22 -0.89 13.10
C ASP A 169 2.39 -2.10 12.60
N CYS A 170 1.48 -1.95 11.65
CA CYS A 170 0.54 -3.03 11.33
C CYS A 170 0.66 -3.42 9.86
N LEU A 171 1.52 -4.41 9.62
CA LEU A 171 1.62 -5.06 8.32
C LEU A 171 0.23 -5.44 7.79
N ASP A 172 -0.67 -5.86 8.68
CA ASP A 172 -2.06 -6.18 8.39
C ASP A 172 -2.83 -5.07 7.68
N ARG A 173 -2.75 -3.81 8.15
CA ARG A 173 -3.48 -2.68 7.54
C ARG A 173 -3.02 -2.47 6.10
N THR A 174 -1.70 -2.39 5.91
CA THR A 174 -1.11 -2.22 4.58
C THR A 174 -1.35 -3.41 3.68
N ASN A 175 -1.24 -4.64 4.20
CA ASN A 175 -1.41 -5.85 3.42
C ASN A 175 -2.86 -5.99 2.94
N VAL A 176 -3.83 -5.70 3.81
CA VAL A 176 -5.25 -5.72 3.43
C VAL A 176 -5.55 -4.63 2.40
N THR A 177 -5.04 -3.41 2.57
CA THR A 177 -5.20 -2.33 1.57
C THR A 177 -4.56 -2.70 0.24
N GLN A 178 -3.31 -3.17 0.23
CA GLN A 178 -2.62 -3.59 -1.00
C GLN A 178 -3.32 -4.79 -1.67
N SER A 179 -3.85 -5.73 -0.88
CA SER A 179 -4.63 -6.87 -1.37
C SER A 179 -5.93 -6.42 -2.03
N MET A 180 -6.63 -5.44 -1.47
CA MET A 180 -7.83 -4.86 -2.06
C MET A 180 -7.52 -4.17 -3.40
N ILE A 181 -6.47 -3.34 -3.44
CA ILE A 181 -6.06 -2.65 -4.67
C ILE A 181 -5.63 -3.68 -5.74
N GLY A 182 -4.82 -4.67 -5.34
CA GLY A 182 -4.41 -5.76 -6.22
C GLY A 182 -5.60 -6.54 -6.77
N ARG A 183 -6.67 -6.72 -5.98
CA ARG A 183 -7.87 -7.45 -6.41
C ARG A 183 -8.58 -6.68 -7.51
N LYS A 184 -8.74 -5.37 -7.33
CA LYS A 184 -9.38 -4.51 -8.32
C LYS A 184 -8.57 -4.41 -9.61
N MET A 185 -7.25 -4.31 -9.51
CA MET A 185 -6.37 -4.33 -10.67
C MET A 185 -6.38 -5.66 -11.41
N LEU A 186 -6.41 -6.78 -10.68
CA LEU A 186 -6.54 -8.12 -11.25
C LEU A 186 -7.87 -8.28 -12.01
N GLU A 187 -8.98 -7.78 -11.46
CA GLU A 187 -10.27 -7.76 -12.17
C GLU A 187 -10.19 -6.98 -13.49
N LEU A 188 -9.55 -5.80 -13.49
CA LEU A 188 -9.34 -5.00 -14.69
C LEU A 188 -8.43 -5.70 -15.72
N GLN A 189 -7.39 -6.41 -15.25
CA GLN A 189 -6.51 -7.22 -16.09
C GLN A 189 -7.27 -8.37 -16.74
N LEU A 190 -8.02 -9.14 -15.96
CA LEU A 190 -8.80 -10.30 -16.43
C LEU A 190 -9.89 -9.92 -17.43
N ARG A 191 -10.57 -8.78 -17.21
CA ARG A 191 -11.52 -8.23 -18.19
C ARG A 191 -10.82 -7.82 -19.48
N ARG A 192 -9.65 -7.18 -19.38
CA ARG A 192 -8.90 -6.72 -20.56
C ARG A 192 -8.45 -7.87 -21.47
N ILE A 193 -8.10 -9.02 -20.90
CA ILE A 193 -7.69 -10.21 -21.65
C ILE A 193 -8.87 -11.14 -22.02
N GLY A 194 -10.11 -10.70 -21.77
CA GLY A 194 -11.33 -11.42 -22.15
C GLY A 194 -11.63 -12.66 -21.29
N VAL A 195 -11.01 -12.79 -20.12
CA VAL A 195 -11.28 -13.90 -19.18
C VAL A 195 -12.49 -13.61 -18.32
N PHE A 196 -12.67 -12.35 -17.89
CA PHE A 196 -13.86 -11.90 -17.15
C PHE A 196 -14.81 -11.13 -18.07
N GLY A 197 -16.11 -11.33 -17.88
CA GLY A 197 -17.16 -10.46 -18.41
C GLY A 197 -17.16 -9.06 -17.77
N ALA A 198 -17.95 -8.13 -18.32
CA ALA A 198 -18.00 -6.74 -17.85
C ALA A 198 -18.33 -6.61 -16.35
N GLU A 199 -19.32 -7.38 -15.88
CA GLU A 199 -19.79 -7.36 -14.48
C GLU A 199 -19.17 -8.48 -13.62
N GLU A 200 -18.31 -9.31 -14.19
CA GLU A 200 -17.70 -10.43 -13.49
C GLU A 200 -16.57 -9.94 -12.58
N THR A 201 -16.51 -10.50 -11.37
CA THR A 201 -15.53 -10.13 -10.33
C THR A 201 -14.90 -11.37 -9.76
N ILE A 202 -13.82 -11.23 -8.97
CA ILE A 202 -13.20 -12.39 -8.31
C ILE A 202 -14.21 -13.08 -7.39
N SER A 203 -15.09 -12.31 -6.74
CA SER A 203 -16.15 -12.83 -5.86
C SER A 203 -17.19 -13.69 -6.59
N SER A 204 -17.30 -13.57 -7.92
CA SER A 204 -18.13 -14.46 -8.75
C SER A 204 -17.57 -15.88 -8.85
N HIS A 205 -16.31 -16.10 -8.45
CA HIS A 205 -15.61 -17.39 -8.53
C HIS A 205 -15.04 -17.82 -7.17
N PRO A 206 -15.80 -18.54 -6.33
CA PRO A 206 -15.41 -18.85 -4.95
C PRO A 206 -14.04 -19.52 -4.80
N ASN A 207 -13.73 -20.51 -5.64
CA ASN A 207 -12.44 -21.21 -5.62
C ASN A 207 -11.25 -20.28 -5.95
N PHE A 208 -11.48 -19.29 -6.81
CA PHE A 208 -10.44 -18.33 -7.18
C PHE A 208 -10.29 -17.25 -6.10
N ASP A 209 -11.42 -16.78 -5.54
CA ASP A 209 -11.44 -15.86 -4.40
C ASP A 209 -10.67 -16.43 -3.19
N GLU A 210 -10.91 -17.70 -2.84
CA GLU A 210 -10.20 -18.38 -1.76
C GLU A 210 -8.69 -18.47 -2.02
N ARG A 211 -8.28 -18.85 -3.23
CA ARG A 211 -6.84 -18.90 -3.59
C ARG A 211 -6.20 -17.52 -3.56
N TYR A 212 -6.90 -16.49 -4.02
CA TYR A 212 -6.43 -15.12 -3.95
C TYR A 212 -6.21 -14.69 -2.50
N LYS A 213 -7.17 -15.03 -1.63
CA LYS A 213 -7.10 -14.73 -0.21
C LYS A 213 -5.90 -15.41 0.45
N ILE A 214 -5.70 -16.70 0.21
CA ILE A 214 -4.55 -17.45 0.73
C ILE A 214 -3.23 -16.84 0.24
N LEU A 215 -3.13 -16.47 -1.04
CA LEU A 215 -1.92 -15.85 -1.59
C LEU A 215 -1.54 -14.56 -0.84
N TRP A 216 -2.51 -13.69 -0.57
CA TRP A 216 -2.26 -12.43 0.13
C TRP A 216 -2.08 -12.59 1.64
N ALA A 217 -2.64 -13.64 2.24
CA ALA A 217 -2.34 -14.02 3.62
C ALA A 217 -0.86 -14.40 3.75
N ASN A 218 -0.39 -15.32 2.90
CA ASN A 218 1.00 -15.77 2.87
C ASN A 218 1.98 -14.61 2.59
N HIS A 219 1.65 -13.73 1.63
CA HIS A 219 2.45 -12.53 1.37
C HIS A 219 2.55 -11.62 2.62
N GLY A 220 1.46 -11.48 3.37
CA GLY A 220 1.45 -10.75 4.64
C GLY A 220 2.38 -11.40 5.67
N ASP A 221 2.31 -12.72 5.82
CA ASP A 221 3.15 -13.47 6.75
C ASP A 221 4.64 -13.36 6.41
N ASP A 222 5.00 -13.56 5.14
CA ASP A 222 6.39 -13.51 4.68
C ASP A 222 7.03 -12.14 4.96
N VAL A 223 6.28 -11.07 4.74
CA VAL A 223 6.81 -9.72 4.97
C VAL A 223 6.81 -9.39 6.47
N SER A 224 5.86 -9.94 7.25
CA SER A 224 5.91 -9.82 8.72
C SER A 224 7.16 -10.49 9.27
N ILE A 225 7.51 -11.68 8.78
CA ILE A 225 8.71 -12.41 9.20
C ILE A 225 9.96 -11.59 8.91
N GLN A 226 10.04 -10.94 7.74
CA GLN A 226 11.16 -10.05 7.43
C GLN A 226 11.25 -8.84 8.37
N TYR A 227 10.10 -8.35 8.85
CA TYR A 227 10.02 -7.15 9.66
C TYR A 227 10.25 -7.38 11.16
N SER A 228 9.58 -8.37 11.74
CA SER A 228 9.55 -8.64 13.19
C SER A 228 10.10 -10.00 13.58
N GLY A 229 10.49 -10.83 12.61
CA GLY A 229 10.89 -12.22 12.86
C GLY A 229 9.71 -13.15 13.20
N THR A 230 8.47 -12.68 13.06
CA THR A 230 7.24 -13.44 13.34
C THR A 230 6.23 -13.31 12.20
N PRO A 231 5.39 -14.33 11.93
CA PRO A 231 4.26 -14.20 11.01
C PRO A 231 3.33 -13.05 11.39
N ALA A 232 2.47 -12.64 10.45
CA ALA A 232 1.54 -11.55 10.69
C ALA A 232 0.52 -11.99 11.75
N LEU A 233 0.23 -11.12 12.72
CA LEU A 233 -0.70 -11.43 13.81
C LEU A 233 -2.16 -11.64 13.31
N LYS A 234 -2.42 -11.39 12.02
CA LYS A 234 -3.75 -11.46 11.38
C LYS A 234 -3.76 -12.21 10.04
N GLY A 235 -2.99 -13.28 9.87
CA GLY A 235 -3.08 -14.16 8.69
C GLY A 235 -4.52 -14.62 8.38
N ASP A 236 -5.30 -14.92 9.43
CA ASP A 236 -6.69 -15.41 9.33
C ASP A 236 -7.68 -14.43 8.68
N PHE A 237 -7.33 -13.14 8.54
CA PHE A 237 -8.29 -12.11 8.10
C PHE A 237 -8.36 -11.96 6.59
N VAL A 238 -7.35 -12.44 5.86
CA VAL A 238 -7.47 -12.58 4.40
C VAL A 238 -8.29 -13.84 4.10
N SER A 239 -8.14 -14.90 4.90
CA SER A 239 -8.91 -16.14 4.84
C SER A 239 -10.14 -16.10 5.78
N VAL A 240 -11.15 -15.27 5.49
CA VAL A 240 -12.44 -15.41 6.21
C VAL A 240 -13.04 -16.78 5.85
N PRO A 241 -13.27 -17.69 6.82
CA PRO A 241 -13.96 -18.94 6.53
C PRO A 241 -15.43 -18.61 6.29
N SER A 242 -15.91 -18.95 5.10
CA SER A 242 -17.34 -19.04 4.82
C SER A 242 -17.93 -20.08 5.78
N VAL A 243 -18.88 -19.65 6.63
CA VAL A 243 -19.84 -20.58 7.24
C VAL A 243 -20.83 -21.01 6.17
#